data_AF-A0A0D6Q507-F1
#
_entry.id   AF-A0A0D6Q507-F1
#
_cell.length_a   1.000
_cell.length_b   1.000
_cell.length_c   1.000
_cell.angle_alpha   90.00
_cell.angle_beta   90.00
_cell.angle_gamma   90.00
#
_symmetry.space_group_name_H-M   'P 1'
#
loop_
_entity.id
_entity.type
_entity.pdbx_description
1 polymer ?
#
loop_
_entity_poly.entity_id
_entity_poly.type
_entity_poly.pdbx_seq_one_letter_code
_entity_poly.pdbx_strand_id
1 'polypeptide(L)' 'MLRDFVPDPDQPDRWNGSILDPNTNHVYQARMWVNQSGQLKLRGYLGIPMFGQTQTWLPYSGHIGPNCKMST' A
#
# COMPACT_ATOMS: atom_id res chain seq x y z
N MET A 1 -8.33 -1.64 -3.86
CA MET A 1 -8.54 -1.06 -2.52
C MET A 1 -7.61 -1.74 -1.53
N LEU A 2 -6.93 -0.97 -0.67
CA LEU A 2 -6.08 -1.50 0.40
C LEU A 2 -6.95 -1.99 1.56
N ARG A 3 -6.61 -3.13 2.16
CA ARG A 3 -7.39 -3.71 3.26
C ARG A 3 -6.49 -4.33 4.32
N ASP A 4 -6.93 -4.21 5.57
CA ASP A 4 -6.47 -4.99 6.72
C ASP A 4 -4.95 -4.95 6.94
N PHE A 5 -4.34 -3.78 6.73
CA PHE A 5 -2.92 -3.61 6.95
C PHE A 5 -2.56 -3.53 8.44
N VAL A 6 -1.61 -4.37 8.84
CA VAL A 6 -1.06 -4.41 10.20
C VAL A 6 0.48 -4.39 10.13
N PRO A 7 1.17 -3.89 11.18
CA PRO A 7 2.62 -3.96 11.23
C PRO A 7 3.13 -5.40 11.10
N ASP A 8 4.23 -5.58 10.37
CA ASP A 8 4.91 -6.86 10.30
C ASP A 8 5.65 -7.12 11.62
N PRO A 9 5.44 -8.28 12.28
CA PRO A 9 6.01 -8.55 13.61
C PRO A 9 7.55 -8.66 13.58
N ASP A 10 8.12 -9.02 12.43
CA ASP A 10 9.57 -9.19 12.26
C ASP A 10 10.23 -7.93 11.69
N GLN A 11 9.47 -7.10 10.97
CA GLN A 11 9.94 -5.88 10.32
C GLN A 11 8.99 -4.70 10.63
N PRO A 12 9.18 -4.02 11.77
CA PRO A 12 8.22 -3.02 12.26
C PRO A 12 8.07 -1.78 11.36
N ASP A 13 8.99 -1.56 10.42
CA ASP A 13 8.92 -0.52 9.38
C ASP A 13 8.06 -0.94 8.17
N ARG A 14 7.53 -2.17 8.19
CA ARG A 14 6.72 -2.76 7.13
C ARG A 14 5.34 -3.13 7.63
N TRP A 15 4.42 -3.16 6.69
CA TRP A 15 3.03 -3.49 6.95
C TRP A 15 2.57 -4.57 5.98
N ASN A 16 1.89 -5.59 6.49
CA ASN A 16 1.29 -6.64 5.69
C ASN A 16 -0.22 -6.47 5.66
N GLY A 17 -0.84 -6.73 4.51
CA GLY A 17 -2.27 -6.62 4.31
C GLY A 17 -2.67 -7.21 2.97
N SER A 18 -3.74 -6.69 2.38
CA SER A 18 -4.22 -7.16 1.08
C SER A 18 -4.71 -6.05 0.16
N ILE A 19 -4.76 -6.36 -1.13
CA ILE A 19 -5.30 -5.50 -2.18
C ILE A 19 -6.50 -6.21 -2.81
N LEU A 20 -7.67 -5.59 -2.72
CA LEU A 20 -8.87 -5.98 -3.48
C LEU A 20 -8.85 -5.27 -4.84
N ASP A 21 -8.88 -6.01 -5.94
CA ASP A 21 -9.17 -5.45 -7.26
C ASP A 21 -10.68 -5.29 -7.43
N PRO A 22 -11.23 -4.06 -7.52
CA PRO A 22 -12.67 -3.85 -7.61
C PRO A 22 -13.28 -4.30 -8.95
N ASN A 23 -12.46 -4.50 -9.99
CA ASN A 23 -12.96 -4.92 -11.30
C ASN A 23 -13.20 -6.44 -11.34
N THR A 24 -12.42 -7.20 -10.57
CA THR A 24 -12.42 -8.68 -10.60
C THR A 24 -12.83 -9.31 -9.26
N ASN A 25 -12.91 -8.52 -8.18
CA ASN A 25 -13.03 -8.97 -6.79
C ASN A 25 -11.88 -9.89 -6.32
N HIS A 26 -10.78 -10.00 -7.07
CA HIS A 26 -9.62 -10.75 -6.63
C HIS A 26 -8.91 -10.06 -5.48
N VAL A 27 -8.42 -10.85 -4.53
CA VAL A 27 -7.66 -10.38 -3.38
C VAL A 27 -6.22 -10.87 -3.48
N TYR A 28 -5.29 -9.93 -3.43
CA TYR A 28 -3.86 -10.19 -3.50
C TYR A 28 -3.21 -9.90 -2.15
N GLN A 29 -2.21 -10.69 -1.76
CA GLN A 29 -1.40 -10.36 -0.59
C GLN A 29 -0.56 -9.14 -0.90
N ALA A 30 -0.36 -8.30 0.12
CA ALA A 30 0.36 -7.06 -0.07
C ALA A 30 1.26 -6.71 1.10
N ARG A 31 2.35 -6.03 0.79
CA ARG A 31 3.27 -5.45 1.75
C ARG A 31 3.56 -4.01 1.37
N MET A 32 3.57 -3.10 2.34
CA MET A 32 3.98 -1.71 2.12
C MET A 32 5.05 -1.25 3.10
N TRP A 33 5.86 -0.29 2.66
CA TRP A 33 6.89 0.36 3.46
C TRP A 33 7.23 1.73 2.85
N VAL A 34 7.69 2.65 3.68
CA VAL A 34 8.23 3.94 3.22
C VAL A 34 9.73 3.80 3.05
N ASN A 35 10.27 4.18 1.89
CA ASN A 35 11.72 4.13 1.67
C ASN A 35 12.42 5.38 2.24
N GLN A 36 13.76 5.39 2.17
CA GLN A 36 14.58 6.50 2.67
C GLN A 36 14.29 7.86 1.99
N SER A 37 13.73 7.86 0.78
CA SER A 37 13.33 9.09 0.08
C SER A 37 11.89 9.53 0.37
N GLY A 38 11.21 8.90 1.33
CA GLY A 38 9.85 9.24 1.74
C GLY A 38 8.76 8.73 0.77
N GLN A 39 9.11 7.89 -0.20
CA GLN A 39 8.16 7.29 -1.12
C GLN A 39 7.50 6.06 -0.50
N LEU A 40 6.19 5.92 -0.66
CA LEU A 40 5.49 4.71 -0.26
C LEU A 40 5.65 3.65 -1.35
N LYS A 41 6.23 2.50 -0.98
CA LYS A 41 6.27 1.32 -1.83
C LYS A 41 5.12 0.40 -1.42
N LEU A 42 4.34 -0.04 -2.39
CA LEU A 42 3.29 -1.04 -2.22
C LEU A 42 3.58 -2.23 -3.15
N ARG A 43 3.82 -3.40 -2.58
CA ARG A 43 4.05 -4.63 -3.35
C ARG A 43 2.86 -5.57 -3.19
N GLY A 44 2.14 -5.82 -4.28
CA GLY A 44 1.11 -6.86 -4.37
C GLY A 44 1.67 -8.14 -5.00
N TYR A 45 1.28 -9.31 -4.50
CA TYR A 45 1.79 -10.60 -4.96
C TYR A 45 0.78 -11.74 -4.76
N LEU A 46 0.99 -12.83 -5.50
CA LEU A 46 0.25 -14.09 -5.40
C LEU A 46 1.15 -15.16 -4.80
N GLY A 47 0.78 -15.72 -3.65
CA GLY A 47 1.59 -16.73 -2.97
C GLY A 47 2.83 -16.11 -2.32
N ILE A 48 3.99 -16.16 -2.99
CA ILE A 48 5.24 -15.63 -2.42
C ILE A 48 5.55 -14.21 -2.91
N PRO A 49 6.17 -13.35 -2.07
CA PRO A 49 6.49 -11.98 -2.44
C PRO A 49 7.36 -11.82 -3.68
N MET A 50 8.13 -12.83 -4.07
CA MET A 50 9.00 -12.76 -5.25
C MET A 50 8.20 -12.62 -6.55
N PHE A 51 7.00 -13.20 -6.63
CA PHE A 51 6.10 -13.14 -7.79
C PHE A 51 5.03 -12.06 -7.59
N GLY A 52 5.44 -10.81 -7.76
CA GLY A 52 4.57 -9.65 -7.59
C GLY A 52 5.10 -8.38 -8.21
N GLN A 53 4.30 -7.33 -8.15
CA GLN A 53 4.63 -6.01 -8.67
C GLN A 53 4.66 -4.98 -7.55
N THR A 54 5.60 -4.04 -7.66
CA THR A 54 5.75 -2.94 -6.71
C THR A 54 5.32 -1.64 -7.36
N GLN A 55 4.31 -0.99 -6.80
CA GLN A 55 3.95 0.38 -7.11
C GLN A 55 4.71 1.34 -6.19
N THR A 56 5.15 2.47 -6.75
CA THR A 56 5.77 3.55 -5.99
C THR A 56 4.84 4.75 -6.01
N TRP A 57 4.47 5.24 -4.83
CA TRP A 57 3.67 6.45 -4.67
C TRP A 57 4.53 7.54 -4.06
N LEU A 58 4.45 8.73 -4.67
CA LEU A 58 5.10 9.92 -4.14
C LEU A 58 4.23 10.50 -3.02
N PRO A 59 4.84 11.02 -1.94
CA PRO A 59 4.09 11.78 -0.96
C PRO A 59 3.47 12.99 -1.66
N TYR A 60 2.20 13.27 -1.33
CA TYR A 60 1.53 14.45 -1.84
C TYR A 60 2.06 15.69 -1.12
N SER A 61 2.63 16.63 -1.87
CA SER A 61 3.20 17.89 -1.36
C SER A 61 2.42 19.14 -1.78
N GLY A 62 1.25 18.96 -2.40
CA GLY A 62 0.40 20.05 -2.85
C GLY A 62 -0.47 20.65 -1.74
N HIS A 63 -1.24 21.67 -2.10
CA HIS A 63 -2.23 22.27 -1.22
C HIS A 63 -3.56 21.52 -1.36
N ILE A 64 -4.05 21.00 -0.25
CA ILE A 64 -5.37 20.37 -0.14
C ILE A 64 -6.41 21.50 -0.26
N GLY A 65 -7.04 21.61 -1.43
CA GLY A 65 -8.04 22.65 -1.69
C GLY A 65 -9.33 22.48 -0.88
N PRO A 66 -10.21 23.50 -0.86
CA PRO A 66 -11.42 23.52 -0.01
C PRO A 66 -12.41 22.37 -0.30
N ASN A 67 -12.30 21.73 -1.46
CA ASN A 67 -13.17 20.63 -1.88
C ASN A 67 -12.56 19.24 -1.65
N CYS A 68 -11.32 19.15 -1.16
CA CYS A 68 -10.72 17.86 -0.85
C CYS A 68 -11.17 17.42 0.54
N LYS A 69 -12.10 16.45 0.56
CA LYS A 69 -12.60 15.83 1.78
C LYS A 69 -11.85 14.53 2.00
N MET A 70 -10.87 14.52 2.90
CA MET A 70 -10.40 13.27 3.49
C MET A 70 -11.40 12.89 4.58
N SER A 71 -12.32 11.98 4.27
CA SER A 71 -13.22 11.42 5.27
C SER A 71 -12.39 10.63 6.28
N THR A 72 -12.50 11.03 7.55
CA THR A 72 -11.87 10.35 8.68
C THR A 72 -12.67 9.10 9.06
#